data_AF-A0A368FVN3-F1
#
_entry.id   AF-A0A368FVN3-F1
#
_cell.length_a   1.000
_cell.length_b   1.000
_cell.length_c   1.000
_cell.angle_alpha   90.00
_cell.angle_beta   90.00
_cell.angle_gamma   90.00
#
_symmetry.space_group_name_H-M   'P 1'
#
loop_
_entity.id
_entity.type
_entity.pdbx_description
1 polymer ?
#
loop_
_entity_poly.entity_id
_entity_poly.type
_entity_poly.pdbx_seq_one_letter_code
_entity_poly.pdbx_strand_id
1 'polypeptide(L)'
;MILSRLNSAKSEERLRDVMLTRLSELVMGTKQHYSRAVLMTLMASNSRCGEKFDILDRLESMCVARIPRCARVLMLTAEFLALSAHGKGGLRSGPAANPSFTVVFEAIKKDPDDRTHVQNLYRIAKQKWMRTETDMIRAGELVPAEKCLFFKYNQSRFNSIFK
;
A
#
# COMPACT_ATOMS: atom_id res chain seq x y z
N MET A 1 -20.67 -33.33 1.91
CA MET A 1 -19.35 -32.75 1.55
C MET A 1 -19.44 -31.50 0.67
N ILE A 2 -20.47 -31.33 -0.18
CA ILE A 2 -20.63 -30.13 -1.05
C ILE A 2 -21.09 -28.90 -0.25
N LEU A 3 -22.06 -29.07 0.67
CA LEU A 3 -22.60 -27.99 1.50
C LEU A 3 -21.55 -27.35 2.43
N SER A 4 -20.62 -28.15 2.99
CA SER A 4 -19.53 -27.63 3.84
C SER A 4 -18.53 -26.79 3.05
N ARG A 5 -18.24 -27.15 1.79
CA ARG A 5 -17.37 -26.39 0.90
C ARG A 5 -18.02 -25.07 0.46
N LEU A 6 -19.32 -25.07 0.17
CA LEU A 6 -20.09 -23.87 -0.15
C LEU A 6 -20.14 -22.88 1.01
N ASN A 7 -20.33 -23.38 2.24
CA ASN A 7 -20.31 -22.53 3.43
C ASN A 7 -18.92 -21.95 3.73
N SER A 8 -17.84 -22.71 3.45
CA SER A 8 -16.46 -22.24 3.59
C SER A 8 -16.15 -21.10 2.61
N ALA A 9 -16.45 -21.27 1.32
CA ALA A 9 -16.21 -20.25 0.29
C ALA A 9 -16.93 -18.93 0.62
N LYS A 10 -18.21 -19.02 1.02
CA LYS A 10 -19.01 -17.85 1.42
C LYS A 10 -18.44 -17.13 2.64
N SER A 11 -17.82 -17.85 3.57
CA SER A 11 -17.18 -17.26 4.74
C SER A 11 -15.87 -16.54 4.39
N GLU A 12 -15.11 -17.05 3.43
CA GLU A 12 -13.85 -16.47 2.96
C GLU A 12 -14.08 -15.21 2.14
N GLU A 13 -15.10 -15.20 1.27
CA GLU A 13 -15.54 -14.00 0.55
C GLU A 13 -15.98 -12.90 1.51
N ARG A 14 -16.79 -13.24 2.51
CA ARG A 14 -17.20 -12.28 3.54
C ARG A 14 -16.01 -11.72 4.32
N LEU A 15 -15.03 -12.56 4.65
CA LEU A 15 -13.80 -12.11 5.33
C LEU A 15 -12.99 -11.16 4.45
N ARG A 16 -12.83 -11.48 3.16
CA ARG A 16 -12.17 -10.63 2.17
C ARG A 16 -12.83 -9.25 2.11
N ASP A 17 -14.16 -9.19 2.01
CA ASP A 17 -14.90 -7.93 1.89
C ASP A 17 -14.79 -7.07 3.16
N VAL A 18 -14.80 -7.70 4.34
CA VAL A 18 -14.54 -7.01 5.61
C VAL A 18 -13.11 -6.47 5.63
N MET A 19 -12.11 -7.23 5.18
CA MET A 19 -10.72 -6.76 5.13
C MET A 19 -10.52 -5.65 4.09
N LEU A 20 -11.23 -5.66 2.96
CA LEU A 20 -11.22 -4.56 1.98
C LEU A 20 -11.80 -3.28 2.56
N THR A 21 -12.84 -3.40 3.39
CA THR A 21 -13.39 -2.27 4.13
C THR A 21 -12.36 -1.72 5.11
N ARG A 22 -11.68 -2.59 5.88
CA ARG A 22 -10.60 -2.21 6.80
C ARG A 22 -9.41 -1.56 6.09
N LEU A 23 -9.04 -2.05 4.90
CA LEU A 23 -8.01 -1.44 4.06
C LEU A 23 -8.39 -0.01 3.64
N SER A 24 -9.66 0.21 3.30
CA SER A 24 -10.17 1.54 2.97
C SER A 24 -10.12 2.48 4.19
N GLU A 25 -10.49 1.98 5.39
CA GLU A 25 -10.38 2.74 6.65
C GLU A 25 -8.93 3.12 6.97
N LEU A 26 -7.97 2.20 6.74
CA LEU A 26 -6.54 2.44 6.89
C LEU A 26 -6.05 3.62 6.03
N VAL A 27 -6.44 3.66 4.75
CA VAL A 27 -6.10 4.78 3.85
C VAL A 27 -6.71 6.10 4.33
N MET A 28 -7.96 6.06 4.77
CA MET A 28 -8.67 7.25 5.24
C MET A 28 -8.09 7.78 6.57
N GLY A 29 -7.34 6.95 7.31
CA GLY A 29 -6.72 7.32 8.58
C GLY A 29 -7.74 7.55 9.69
N THR A 30 -8.93 6.97 9.57
CA THR A 30 -10.02 7.12 10.54
C THR A 30 -9.79 6.31 11.80
N LYS A 31 -8.84 5.37 11.79
CA LYS A 31 -8.53 4.47 12.91
C LYS A 31 -7.04 4.10 12.92
N GLN A 32 -6.46 3.89 14.11
CA GLN A 32 -5.16 3.24 14.26
C GLN A 32 -5.36 1.73 14.09
N HIS A 33 -4.76 1.14 13.06
CA HIS A 33 -5.01 -0.25 12.69
C HIS A 33 -3.71 -0.99 12.34
N TYR A 34 -3.68 -2.28 12.67
CA TYR A 34 -2.62 -3.22 12.32
C TYR A 34 -2.62 -3.50 10.81
N SER A 35 -2.06 -2.59 10.01
CA SER A 35 -2.03 -2.70 8.54
C SER A 35 -1.49 -4.04 8.06
N ARG A 36 -0.43 -4.54 8.69
CA ARG A 36 0.14 -5.87 8.44
C ARG A 36 -0.88 -6.99 8.59
N ALA A 37 -1.63 -7.00 9.69
CA ALA A 37 -2.62 -8.04 9.97
C ALA A 37 -3.75 -7.99 8.93
N VAL A 38 -4.26 -6.79 8.61
CA VAL A 38 -5.27 -6.61 7.57
C VAL A 38 -4.79 -7.13 6.22
N LEU A 39 -3.57 -6.77 5.81
CA LEU A 39 -3.00 -7.22 4.54
C LEU A 39 -2.74 -8.73 4.51
N MET A 40 -2.17 -9.31 5.57
CA MET A 40 -1.94 -10.76 5.65
C MET A 40 -3.26 -11.55 5.63
N THR A 41 -4.27 -11.11 6.37
CA THR A 41 -5.60 -11.73 6.35
C THR A 41 -6.24 -11.60 4.97
N LEU A 42 -6.16 -10.43 4.35
CA LEU A 42 -6.69 -10.19 3.00
C LEU A 42 -6.01 -11.10 1.96
N MET A 43 -4.68 -11.20 1.98
CA MET A 43 -3.92 -12.09 1.10
C MET A 43 -4.30 -13.56 1.32
N ALA A 44 -4.44 -13.99 2.57
CA ALA A 44 -4.81 -15.36 2.92
C ALA A 44 -6.26 -15.70 2.55
N SER A 45 -7.22 -14.78 2.72
CA SER A 45 -8.60 -15.00 2.29
C SER A 45 -8.72 -14.98 0.76
N ASN A 46 -7.98 -14.08 0.10
CA ASN A 46 -8.02 -13.92 -1.35
C ASN A 46 -7.44 -15.13 -2.10
N SER A 47 -6.46 -15.83 -1.52
CA SER A 47 -5.90 -17.04 -2.13
C SER A 47 -6.84 -18.25 -2.10
N ARG A 48 -7.88 -18.21 -1.26
CA ARG A 48 -8.89 -19.28 -1.11
C ARG A 48 -10.19 -19.00 -1.84
N CYS A 49 -10.43 -17.75 -2.25
CA CYS A 49 -11.58 -17.37 -3.06
C CYS A 49 -11.43 -17.84 -4.52
N GLY A 50 -12.54 -18.20 -5.16
CA GLY A 50 -12.56 -18.54 -6.60
C GLY A 50 -12.25 -17.34 -7.50
N GLU A 51 -12.79 -16.18 -7.14
CA GLU A 51 -12.44 -14.89 -7.76
C GLU A 51 -11.40 -14.17 -6.91
N LYS A 52 -10.25 -13.86 -7.52
CA LYS A 52 -9.17 -13.13 -6.87
C LYS A 52 -9.34 -11.64 -7.05
N PHE A 53 -9.17 -10.92 -5.96
CA PHE A 53 -9.16 -9.47 -5.93
C PHE A 53 -7.73 -8.92 -6.06
N ASP A 54 -7.53 -7.90 -6.90
CA ASP A 54 -6.25 -7.21 -7.00
C ASP A 54 -6.12 -6.11 -5.93
N ILE A 55 -5.30 -6.39 -4.92
CA ILE A 55 -5.08 -5.49 -3.78
C ILE A 55 -4.32 -4.22 -4.22
N LEU A 56 -3.40 -4.33 -5.19
CA LEU A 56 -2.63 -3.19 -5.67
C LEU A 56 -3.47 -2.27 -6.55
N ASP A 57 -4.38 -2.82 -7.36
CA ASP A 57 -5.36 -2.03 -8.12
C ASP A 57 -6.30 -1.27 -7.18
N ARG A 58 -6.72 -1.91 -6.09
CA ARG A 58 -7.52 -1.23 -5.08
C ARG A 58 -6.77 -0.09 -4.42
N LEU A 59 -5.51 -0.32 -4.06
CA LEU A 59 -4.64 0.74 -3.52
C LEU A 59 -4.44 1.88 -4.52
N GLU A 60 -4.17 1.57 -5.80
CA GLU A 60 -4.07 2.55 -6.90
C GLU A 60 -5.33 3.43 -6.98
N SER A 61 -6.53 2.81 -6.98
CA SER A 61 -7.80 3.53 -7.02
C SER A 61 -8.00 4.51 -5.85
N MET A 62 -7.31 4.26 -4.72
CA MET A 62 -7.37 5.08 -3.52
C MET A 62 -6.21 6.09 -3.41
N CYS A 63 -5.15 5.99 -4.24
CA CYS A 63 -4.13 7.02 -4.32
C CYS A 63 -4.70 8.23 -5.06
N VAL A 64 -5.35 9.09 -4.28
CA VAL A 64 -5.87 10.38 -4.72
C VAL A 64 -4.85 11.47 -4.39
N ALA A 65 -4.87 12.57 -5.14
CA ALA A 65 -3.86 13.63 -5.07
C ALA A 65 -3.81 14.44 -3.73
N ARG A 66 -4.56 14.01 -2.70
CA ARG A 66 -4.34 14.48 -1.32
C ARG A 66 -3.12 13.78 -0.70
N ILE A 67 -2.07 14.56 -0.47
CA ILE A 67 -0.77 14.13 0.09
C ILE A 67 -0.91 13.09 1.23
N PRO A 68 -1.71 13.28 2.30
CA PRO A 68 -1.79 12.32 3.40
C PRO A 68 -2.36 10.97 2.99
N ARG A 69 -3.35 10.97 2.09
CA ARG A 69 -4.03 9.75 1.65
C ARG A 69 -3.12 8.96 0.73
N CYS A 70 -2.53 9.59 -0.28
CA CYS A 70 -1.62 8.83 -1.14
C CYS A 70 -0.34 8.42 -0.40
N ALA A 71 0.18 9.20 0.56
CA ALA A 71 1.29 8.73 1.40
C ALA A 71 0.91 7.44 2.17
N ARG A 72 -0.30 7.35 2.72
CA ARG A 72 -0.78 6.11 3.36
C ARG A 72 -0.95 4.97 2.37
N VAL A 73 -1.48 5.24 1.17
CA VAL A 73 -1.57 4.23 0.12
C VAL A 73 -0.18 3.69 -0.20
N LEU A 74 0.80 4.55 -0.47
CA LEU A 74 2.17 4.13 -0.78
C LEU A 74 2.82 3.36 0.38
N MET A 75 2.50 3.70 1.63
CA MET A 75 2.93 2.89 2.79
C MET A 75 2.35 1.47 2.75
N LEU A 76 1.03 1.35 2.54
CA LEU A 76 0.34 0.07 2.45
C LEU A 76 0.80 -0.75 1.24
N THR A 77 1.12 -0.09 0.13
CA THR A 77 1.72 -0.69 -1.06
C THR A 77 3.06 -1.31 -0.74
N ALA A 78 3.97 -0.57 -0.09
CA ALA A 78 5.27 -1.10 0.28
C ALA A 78 5.17 -2.26 1.26
N GLU A 79 4.23 -2.20 2.21
CA GLU A 79 3.98 -3.30 3.14
C GLU A 79 3.42 -4.54 2.42
N PHE A 80 2.49 -4.37 1.49
CA PHE A 80 1.99 -5.44 0.65
C PHE A 80 3.10 -6.09 -0.19
N LEU A 81 3.98 -5.28 -0.81
CA LEU A 81 5.11 -5.77 -1.59
C LEU A 81 6.10 -6.54 -0.71
N ALA A 82 6.40 -6.05 0.49
CA ALA A 82 7.26 -6.74 1.45
C ALA A 82 6.65 -8.07 1.90
N LEU A 83 5.34 -8.11 2.19
CA LEU A 83 4.64 -9.35 2.53
C LEU A 83 4.64 -10.36 1.37
N SER A 84 4.45 -9.86 0.14
CA SER A 84 4.49 -10.68 -1.08
C SER A 84 5.88 -11.24 -1.36
N ALA A 85 6.93 -10.50 -0.99
CA ALA A 85 8.32 -10.94 -1.03
C ALA A 85 8.75 -11.69 0.26
N HIS A 86 7.85 -12.47 0.86
CA HIS A 86 8.14 -13.31 2.04
C HIS A 86 8.64 -12.53 3.27
N GLY A 87 8.19 -11.29 3.43
CA GLY A 87 8.61 -10.40 4.52
C GLY A 87 9.99 -9.76 4.32
N LYS A 88 10.63 -9.97 3.16
CA LYS A 88 11.90 -9.33 2.81
C LYS A 88 11.61 -7.91 2.29
N GLY A 89 11.50 -6.96 3.22
CA GLY A 89 11.22 -5.55 2.93
C GLY A 89 10.47 -4.85 4.09
N GLY A 90 10.01 -3.64 3.82
CA GLY A 90 9.20 -2.80 4.70
C GLY A 90 9.77 -1.38 4.84
N LEU A 91 8.91 -0.38 4.73
CA LEU A 91 9.30 1.02 4.98
C LEU A 91 9.50 1.24 6.49
N ARG A 92 10.73 1.56 6.93
CA ARG A 92 10.96 2.15 8.27
C ARG A 92 10.96 3.68 8.26
N SER A 93 11.12 4.30 7.09
CA SER A 93 11.33 5.75 6.93
C SER A 93 10.26 6.47 6.09
N GLY A 94 9.11 5.83 5.88
CA GLY A 94 8.00 6.36 5.08
C GLY A 94 8.27 6.38 3.56
N PRO A 95 7.25 6.58 2.71
CA PRO A 95 7.39 6.40 1.26
C PRO A 95 8.33 7.41 0.60
N ALA A 96 8.37 8.63 1.13
CA ALA A 96 9.21 9.71 0.63
C ALA A 96 10.71 9.35 0.66
N ALA A 97 11.12 8.51 1.61
CA ALA A 97 12.51 8.09 1.74
C ALA A 97 12.91 7.01 0.74
N ASN A 98 11.96 6.30 0.11
CA ASN A 98 12.24 5.20 -0.81
C ASN A 98 12.20 5.66 -2.28
N PRO A 99 13.32 5.56 -3.03
CA PRO A 99 13.42 5.95 -4.44
C PRO A 99 12.34 5.33 -5.35
N SER A 100 11.87 4.14 -5.00
CA SER A 100 10.85 3.41 -5.75
C SER A 100 9.50 4.11 -5.79
N PHE A 101 9.21 4.99 -4.82
CA PHE A 101 7.97 5.78 -4.75
C PHE A 101 8.17 7.26 -5.05
N THR A 102 9.42 7.73 -5.18
CA THR A 102 9.75 9.15 -5.36
C THR A 102 9.00 9.78 -6.54
N VAL A 103 8.90 9.08 -7.67
CA VAL A 103 8.19 9.61 -8.85
C VAL A 103 6.72 9.94 -8.57
N VAL A 104 6.02 9.06 -7.84
CA VAL A 104 4.61 9.26 -7.46
C VAL A 104 4.52 10.38 -6.42
N PHE A 105 5.43 10.38 -5.45
CA PHE A 105 5.44 11.35 -4.36
C PHE A 105 5.72 12.78 -4.84
N GLU A 106 6.69 12.97 -5.74
CA GLU A 106 7.01 14.27 -6.32
C GLU A 106 5.91 14.80 -7.24
N ALA A 107 5.22 13.91 -7.97
CA ALA A 107 4.06 14.31 -8.75
C ALA A 107 2.95 14.91 -7.89
N ILE A 108 2.63 14.27 -6.76
CA ILE A 108 1.62 14.78 -5.82
C ILE A 108 2.06 16.12 -5.21
N LYS A 109 3.36 16.31 -4.94
CA LYS A 109 3.86 17.60 -4.42
C LYS A 109 3.76 18.71 -5.46
N LYS A 110 4.06 18.40 -6.72
CA LYS A 110 4.06 19.37 -7.82
C LYS A 110 2.64 19.84 -8.14
N ASP A 111 1.71 18.91 -8.24
CA ASP A 111 0.31 19.19 -8.52
C ASP A 111 -0.61 18.27 -7.68
N PRO A 112 -1.06 18.75 -6.51
CA PRO A 112 -1.96 18.00 -5.62
C PRO A 112 -3.38 17.81 -6.15
N ASP A 113 -3.75 18.35 -7.30
CA ASP A 113 -5.08 18.22 -7.87
C ASP A 113 -5.12 17.30 -9.11
N ASP A 114 -3.97 17.05 -9.75
CA ASP A 114 -3.84 16.14 -10.89
C ASP A 114 -3.86 14.65 -10.50
N ARG A 115 -5.06 14.17 -10.16
CA ARG A 115 -5.31 12.77 -9.78
C ARG A 115 -4.95 11.79 -10.89
N THR A 116 -5.28 12.13 -12.13
CA THR A 116 -5.06 11.26 -13.29
C THR A 116 -3.57 11.03 -13.50
N HIS A 117 -2.75 12.07 -13.41
CA HIS A 117 -1.31 11.94 -13.52
C HIS A 117 -0.70 11.08 -12.40
N VAL A 118 -1.11 11.32 -11.15
CA VAL A 118 -0.65 10.54 -9.99
C VAL A 118 -1.01 9.05 -10.15
N GLN A 119 -2.25 8.73 -10.54
CA GLN A 119 -2.68 7.35 -10.77
C GLN A 119 -1.91 6.70 -11.93
N ASN A 120 -1.68 7.43 -13.03
CA ASN A 120 -0.89 6.93 -14.17
C ASN A 120 0.54 6.58 -13.75
N LEU A 121 1.20 7.45 -12.98
CA LEU A 121 2.54 7.19 -12.46
C LEU A 121 2.58 6.02 -11.50
N TYR A 122 1.58 5.92 -10.60
CA TYR A 122 1.45 4.76 -9.73
C TYR A 122 1.32 3.47 -10.54
N ARG A 123 0.46 3.45 -11.56
CA ARG A 123 0.23 2.30 -12.43
C ARG A 123 1.49 1.84 -13.17
N ILE A 124 2.26 2.79 -13.71
CA ILE A 124 3.56 2.51 -14.36
C ILE A 124 4.56 1.94 -13.34
N ALA A 125 4.64 2.55 -12.15
CA ALA A 125 5.56 2.10 -11.10
C ALA A 125 5.17 0.71 -10.57
N LYS A 126 3.86 0.44 -10.42
CA LYS A 126 3.31 -0.87 -10.05
C LYS A 126 3.78 -1.99 -10.96
N GLN A 127 3.77 -1.78 -12.27
CA GLN A 127 4.28 -2.76 -13.24
C GLN A 127 5.76 -3.07 -13.01
N LYS A 128 6.57 -2.06 -12.65
CA LYS A 128 7.98 -2.25 -12.33
C LYS A 128 8.17 -3.01 -11.02
N TRP A 129 7.45 -2.65 -9.96
CA TRP A 129 7.58 -3.30 -8.65
C TRP A 129 7.23 -4.79 -8.70
N MET A 130 6.25 -5.17 -9.51
CA MET A 130 5.74 -6.54 -9.60
C MET A 130 6.47 -7.42 -10.61
N ARG A 131 7.51 -6.91 -11.29
CA ARG A 131 8.19 -7.62 -12.38
C ARG A 131 9.00 -8.83 -11.89
N THR A 132 9.72 -8.69 -10.78
CA THR A 132 10.51 -9.77 -10.18
C THR A 132 10.41 -9.70 -8.65
N GLU A 133 10.70 -10.80 -7.95
CA GLU A 133 10.79 -10.77 -6.47
C GLU A 133 11.81 -9.73 -6.00
N THR A 134 12.96 -9.59 -6.68
CA THR A 134 13.95 -8.55 -6.38
C THR A 134 13.39 -7.13 -6.52
N ASP A 135 12.56 -6.88 -7.53
CA ASP A 135 11.90 -5.58 -7.70
C ASP A 135 10.86 -5.33 -6.60
N MET A 136 10.13 -6.37 -6.16
CA MET A 136 9.20 -6.28 -5.02
C MET A 136 9.95 -5.99 -3.73
N ILE A 137 11.07 -6.68 -3.48
CA ILE A 137 11.94 -6.46 -2.32
C ILE A 137 12.41 -5.01 -2.31
N ARG A 138 13.02 -4.53 -3.40
CA ARG A 138 13.53 -3.15 -3.53
C ARG A 138 12.45 -2.10 -3.35
N ALA A 139 11.28 -2.33 -3.94
CA ALA A 139 10.14 -1.43 -3.81
C ALA A 139 9.56 -1.43 -2.39
N GLY A 140 9.54 -2.59 -1.73
CA GLY A 140 9.22 -2.69 -0.32
C GLY A 140 10.34 -2.19 0.60
N GLU A 141 11.58 -2.06 0.12
CA GLU A 141 12.79 -2.00 0.95
C GLU A 141 12.88 -0.75 1.83
N LEU A 142 13.64 -0.97 2.88
CA LEU A 142 14.07 -0.01 3.87
C LEU A 142 15.15 0.90 3.30
N VAL A 143 14.98 2.22 3.42
CA VAL A 143 16.10 3.14 3.15
C VAL A 143 16.86 3.39 4.45
N PRO A 144 18.19 3.14 4.49
CA PRO A 144 19.01 3.38 5.68
C PRO A 144 18.80 4.79 6.23
N ALA A 145 18.74 4.90 7.57
CA ALA A 145 18.44 6.15 8.27
C ALA A 145 19.41 7.32 7.93
N GLU A 146 20.61 6.98 7.49
CA GLU A 146 21.68 7.88 7.04
C GLU A 146 21.29 8.63 5.75
N LYS A 147 20.55 7.99 4.85
CA LYS A 147 19.94 8.63 3.67
C LYS A 147 18.62 9.34 3.99
N CYS A 148 18.07 9.14 5.20
CA CYS A 148 16.85 9.79 5.68
C CYS A 148 17.08 11.17 6.31
N LEU A 149 18.34 11.60 6.49
CA LEU A 149 18.67 12.92 7.08
C LEU A 149 18.09 14.09 6.27
N PHE A 150 17.95 13.95 4.95
CA PHE A 150 17.29 14.94 4.08
C PHE A 150 15.76 14.99 4.24
N PHE A 151 15.17 13.93 4.80
CA PHE A 151 13.71 13.79 4.97
C PHE A 151 13.24 13.99 6.40
N LYS A 152 14.06 13.78 7.43
CA LYS A 152 13.71 14.14 8.83
C LYS A 152 13.34 15.63 8.94
N TYR A 153 14.03 16.51 8.23
CA TYR A 153 13.71 17.95 8.19
C TYR A 153 12.33 18.22 7.55
N ASN A 154 11.91 17.41 6.58
CA ASN A 154 10.59 17.51 5.95
C ASN A 154 9.50 16.73 6.68
N GLN A 155 9.82 15.67 7.41
CA GLN A 155 8.88 14.85 8.19
C GLN A 155 8.40 15.57 9.45
N SER A 156 9.28 16.37 10.09
CA SER A 156 8.90 17.32 11.15
C SER A 156 7.91 18.37 10.64
N ARG A 157 8.11 18.87 9.41
CA ARG A 157 7.20 19.83 8.75
C ARG A 157 5.89 19.16 8.34
N PHE A 158 5.95 17.92 7.84
CA PHE A 158 4.79 17.09 7.51
C PHE A 158 3.90 16.88 8.74
N ASN A 159 4.47 16.48 9.88
CA ASN A 159 3.72 16.32 11.14
C ASN A 159 3.19 17.65 11.71
N SER A 160 3.81 18.79 11.39
CA SER A 160 3.34 20.11 11.81
C SER A 160 2.20 20.68 10.97
N ILE A 161 2.04 20.22 9.72
CA ILE A 161 0.97 20.66 8.79
C ILE A 161 -0.34 19.87 9.02
N PHE A 162 -0.28 18.74 9.74
CA PHE A 162 -1.44 17.88 10.03
C PHE A 162 -1.88 17.90 11.50
N LYS A 163 -1.52 18.95 12.25
CA LYS A 163 -2.25 19.37 13.46
C LYS A 163 -3.25 20.44 13.09
#